data_AF-A0A350YI19-F1
#
_entry.id   AF-A0A350YI19-F1
#
_cell.length_a   1.000
_cell.length_b   1.000
_cell.length_c   1.000
_cell.angle_alpha   90.00
_cell.angle_beta   90.00
_cell.angle_gamma   90.00
#
_symmetry.space_group_name_H-M   'P 1'
#
loop_
_entity.id
_entity.type
_entity.pdbx_description
1 polymer ?
#
loop_
_entity_poly.entity_id
_entity_poly.type
_entity_poly.pdbx_seq_one_letter_code
_entity_poly.pdbx_strand_id
1 'polypeptide(L)'
;ASVINFMVTHGRGLVCLAIEEDRARKLELPMMLRGENDSQFHTNFTVSIEAKEGVTTGISAFDRAHTITVAIDEAKGAADVVVPGHIFPLVAQAGGVLTRAGHTEAGVDIARLAGHYPASVLCEILREDGSMARLPDLLPFAQKPGLKVGSVADLIAYCQQRAA
;
A
#
# COMPACT_ATOMS: atom_id res chain seq x y z
N ALA A 1 -0.60 3.36 14.63
CA ALA A 1 -1.94 2.76 14.85
C ALA A 1 -3.09 3.68 14.44
N SER A 2 -3.12 4.97 14.83
CA SER A 2 -4.24 5.89 14.53
C SER A 2 -4.59 6.00 13.04
N VAL A 3 -3.59 6.08 12.15
CA VAL A 3 -3.80 6.12 10.69
C VAL A 3 -4.42 4.83 10.17
N ILE A 4 -3.96 3.66 10.64
CA ILE A 4 -4.55 2.36 10.25
C ILE A 4 -6.00 2.25 10.76
N ASN A 5 -6.26 2.70 11.99
CA ASN A 5 -7.61 2.76 12.52
C ASN A 5 -8.51 3.65 11.65
N PHE A 6 -8.02 4.83 11.27
CA PHE A 6 -8.73 5.73 10.35
C PHE A 6 -9.01 5.04 9.01
N MET A 7 -8.03 4.35 8.42
CA MET A 7 -8.20 3.62 7.16
C MET A 7 -9.28 2.54 7.27
N VAL A 8 -9.31 1.72 8.33
CA VAL A 8 -10.36 0.69 8.44
C VAL A 8 -11.73 1.21 8.85
N THR A 9 -11.79 2.30 9.61
CA THR A 9 -13.07 2.90 9.99
C THR A 9 -13.70 3.65 8.81
N HIS A 10 -12.90 4.39 8.05
CA HIS A 10 -13.40 5.33 7.05
C HIS A 10 -13.12 4.93 5.60
N GLY A 11 -11.99 4.26 5.34
CA GLY A 11 -11.74 3.62 4.06
C GLY A 11 -12.57 2.35 3.91
N ARG A 12 -12.48 1.45 4.91
CA ARG A 12 -13.18 0.14 4.96
C ARG A 12 -12.74 -0.87 3.88
N GLY A 13 -11.84 -0.46 2.98
CA GLY A 13 -11.22 -1.33 1.99
C GLY A 13 -10.09 -2.17 2.56
N LEU A 14 -9.34 -2.79 1.65
CA LEU A 14 -8.24 -3.66 2.02
C LEU A 14 -7.01 -2.80 2.35
N VAL A 15 -6.46 -2.96 3.55
CA VAL A 15 -5.21 -2.28 3.92
C VAL A 15 -4.04 -3.04 3.30
N CYS A 16 -3.39 -2.40 2.33
CA CYS A 16 -2.25 -2.95 1.61
C CYS A 16 -0.97 -2.17 1.90
N LEU A 17 0.17 -2.84 1.80
CA LEU A 17 1.50 -2.25 1.92
C LEU A 17 2.20 -2.29 0.55
N ALA A 18 2.26 -1.16 -0.15
CA ALA A 18 3.01 -1.06 -1.39
C ALA A 18 4.51 -0.88 -1.09
N ILE A 19 5.34 -1.74 -1.67
CA ILE A 19 6.79 -1.78 -1.50
C ILE A 19 7.49 -1.99 -2.85
N GLU A 20 8.77 -1.65 -2.92
CA GLU A 20 9.62 -2.01 -4.05
C GLU A 20 9.96 -3.51 -4.08
N GLU A 21 10.27 -4.00 -5.28
CA GLU A 21 10.65 -5.39 -5.52
C GLU A 21 11.86 -5.83 -4.66
N ASP A 22 12.87 -4.96 -4.51
CA ASP A 22 14.04 -5.20 -3.67
C ASP A 22 13.65 -5.47 -2.22
N ARG A 23 12.65 -4.75 -1.69
CA ARG A 23 12.18 -4.95 -0.32
C ARG A 23 11.42 -6.27 -0.21
N ALA A 24 10.57 -6.61 -1.17
CA ALA A 24 9.89 -7.90 -1.21
C ALA A 24 10.90 -9.07 -1.25
N ARG A 25 12.00 -8.93 -2.01
CA ARG A 25 13.08 -9.92 -2.05
C ARG A 25 13.82 -10.04 -0.72
N LYS A 26 14.17 -8.93 -0.06
CA LYS A 26 14.83 -8.94 1.28
C LYS A 26 13.97 -9.61 2.37
N LEU A 27 12.66 -9.51 2.24
CA LEU A 27 11.69 -10.16 3.14
C LEU A 27 11.31 -11.59 2.68
N GLU A 28 11.89 -12.08 1.58
CA GLU A 28 11.59 -13.38 0.98
C GLU A 28 10.08 -13.61 0.72
N LEU A 29 9.38 -12.58 0.24
CA LEU A 29 7.94 -12.64 -0.01
C LEU A 29 7.64 -13.13 -1.42
N PRO A 30 7.21 -14.39 -1.62
CA PRO A 30 6.77 -14.84 -2.93
C PRO A 30 5.47 -14.13 -3.35
N MET A 31 5.30 -13.98 -4.67
CA MET A 31 4.02 -13.58 -5.25
C MET A 31 2.92 -14.56 -4.84
N MET A 32 1.71 -14.05 -4.59
CA MET A 32 0.58 -14.87 -4.14
C MET A 32 0.20 -15.94 -5.19
N LEU A 33 0.26 -15.58 -6.46
CA LEU A 33 0.00 -16.48 -7.58
C LEU A 33 1.30 -17.11 -8.06
N ARG A 34 1.26 -18.44 -8.29
CA ARG A 34 2.36 -19.20 -8.90
C ARG A 34 2.30 -19.23 -10.44
N GLY A 35 1.20 -18.74 -11.03
CA GLY A 35 0.93 -18.72 -12.47
C GLY A 35 0.57 -17.33 -12.98
N GLU A 36 -0.13 -17.27 -14.12
CA GLU A 36 -0.55 -15.99 -14.73
C GLU A 36 -1.52 -15.21 -13.83
N ASN A 37 -1.35 -13.89 -13.80
CA ASN A 37 -2.22 -12.99 -13.05
C ASN A 37 -3.30 -12.44 -13.97
N ASP A 38 -4.43 -13.13 -14.05
CA ASP A 38 -5.58 -12.76 -14.88
C ASP A 38 -6.48 -11.67 -14.25
N SER A 39 -6.03 -11.04 -13.15
CA SER A 39 -6.78 -9.93 -12.57
C SER A 39 -6.83 -8.77 -13.55
N GLN A 40 -7.99 -8.11 -13.65
CA GLN A 40 -8.24 -7.01 -14.59
C GLN A 40 -7.16 -5.91 -14.55
N PHE A 41 -6.55 -5.69 -13.38
CA PHE A 41 -5.56 -4.64 -13.16
C PHE A 41 -4.14 -5.18 -12.96
N HIS A 42 -3.94 -6.50 -13.10
CA HIS A 42 -2.67 -7.19 -12.87
C HIS A 42 -2.01 -6.76 -11.55
N THR A 43 -2.79 -6.75 -10.47
CA THR A 43 -2.32 -6.27 -9.16
C THR A 43 -1.35 -7.27 -8.54
N ASN A 44 -0.14 -6.81 -8.22
CA ASN A 44 0.98 -7.63 -7.80
C ASN A 44 0.97 -7.91 -6.29
N PHE A 45 0.04 -8.73 -5.83
CA PHE A 45 0.02 -9.20 -4.43
C PHE A 45 1.14 -10.21 -4.15
N THR A 46 1.83 -10.03 -3.03
CA THR A 46 2.59 -11.11 -2.39
C THR A 46 1.67 -11.93 -1.48
N VAL A 47 2.20 -13.01 -0.92
CA VAL A 47 1.59 -13.61 0.29
C VAL A 47 1.40 -12.57 1.39
N SER A 48 0.33 -12.71 2.17
CA SER A 48 0.07 -11.80 3.30
C SER A 48 1.03 -12.06 4.45
N ILE A 49 1.29 -11.02 5.25
CA ILE A 49 2.32 -11.03 6.29
C ILE A 49 1.80 -10.55 7.64
N GLU A 50 2.45 -11.00 8.70
CA GLU A 50 2.38 -10.46 10.06
C GLU A 50 3.79 -10.26 10.61
N ALA A 51 4.00 -9.31 11.52
CA ALA A 51 5.23 -9.29 12.31
C ALA A 51 5.32 -10.54 13.18
N LYS A 52 6.52 -11.09 13.33
CA LYS A 52 6.76 -12.30 14.13
C LYS A 52 6.59 -12.07 15.63
N GLU A 53 6.93 -10.86 16.09
CA GLU A 53 6.87 -10.45 17.49
C GLU A 53 6.11 -9.12 17.63
N GLY A 54 5.72 -8.76 18.85
CA GLY A 54 5.06 -7.48 19.12
C GLY A 54 3.62 -7.38 18.62
N VAL A 55 3.02 -8.50 18.20
CA VAL A 55 1.61 -8.61 17.80
C VAL A 55 0.87 -9.62 18.67
N THR A 56 -0.46 -9.51 18.69
CA THR A 56 -1.34 -10.49 19.36
C THR A 56 -2.08 -11.34 18.35
N THR A 57 -3.20 -10.84 17.84
CA THR A 57 -4.03 -11.51 16.82
C THR A 57 -3.63 -11.12 15.41
N GLY A 58 -2.92 -10.00 15.26
CA GLY A 58 -2.47 -9.50 13.97
C GLY A 58 -3.45 -8.52 13.32
N ILE A 59 -4.75 -8.67 13.54
CA ILE A 59 -5.78 -7.89 12.84
C ILE A 59 -6.04 -6.50 13.43
N SER A 60 -5.66 -6.25 14.69
CA SER A 60 -5.91 -4.97 15.32
C SER A 60 -5.19 -3.83 14.58
N ALA A 61 -5.68 -2.59 14.72
CA ALA A 61 -5.00 -1.43 14.11
C ALA A 61 -3.59 -1.20 14.67
N PHE A 62 -3.31 -1.69 15.88
CA PHE A 62 -1.99 -1.66 16.50
C PHE A 62 -1.08 -2.72 15.89
N ASP A 63 -1.55 -3.97 15.84
CA ASP A 63 -0.78 -5.09 15.28
C ASP A 63 -0.43 -4.82 13.81
N ARG A 64 -1.42 -4.43 12.98
CA ARG A 64 -1.19 -4.09 11.57
C ARG A 64 -0.21 -2.95 11.37
N ALA A 65 -0.28 -1.91 12.20
CA ALA A 65 0.70 -0.82 12.15
C ALA A 65 2.10 -1.30 12.54
N HIS A 66 2.20 -2.20 13.52
CA HIS A 66 3.47 -2.79 13.93
C HIS A 66 4.05 -3.68 12.81
N THR A 67 3.24 -4.55 12.22
CA THR A 67 3.58 -5.36 11.04
C THR A 67 4.11 -4.51 9.91
N ILE A 68 3.44 -3.41 9.56
CA ILE A 68 3.92 -2.48 8.52
C ILE A 68 5.27 -1.88 8.91
N THR A 69 5.45 -1.45 10.16
CA THR A 69 6.70 -0.86 10.65
C THR A 69 7.87 -1.85 10.53
N VAL A 70 7.68 -3.09 10.98
CA VAL A 70 8.67 -4.17 10.84
C VAL A 70 8.96 -4.45 9.36
N ALA A 71 7.91 -4.50 8.54
CA ALA A 71 8.04 -4.79 7.11
C ALA A 71 8.76 -3.68 6.33
N ILE A 72 8.83 -2.42 6.79
CA ILE A 72 9.58 -1.36 6.10
C ILE A 72 10.92 -1.01 6.76
N ASP A 73 11.22 -1.55 7.93
CA ASP A 73 12.49 -1.33 8.62
C ASP A 73 13.66 -2.02 7.88
N GLU A 74 14.61 -1.23 7.39
CA GLU A 74 15.74 -1.72 6.60
C GLU A 74 16.67 -2.66 7.36
N ALA A 75 16.66 -2.63 8.70
CA ALA A 75 17.42 -3.55 9.54
C ALA A 75 16.72 -4.93 9.71
N LYS A 76 15.47 -5.05 9.26
CA LYS A 76 14.63 -6.25 9.38
C LYS A 76 14.61 -7.05 8.08
N GLY A 77 14.49 -8.37 8.20
CA GLY A 77 14.48 -9.31 7.08
C GLY A 77 13.41 -10.38 7.20
N ALA A 78 13.52 -11.43 6.40
CA ALA A 78 12.56 -12.54 6.34
C ALA A 78 12.27 -13.20 7.71
N ALA A 79 13.27 -13.24 8.61
CA ALA A 79 13.12 -13.83 9.94
C ALA A 79 12.23 -13.02 10.90
N ASP A 80 11.90 -11.77 10.58
CA ASP A 80 11.11 -10.85 11.40
C ASP A 80 9.62 -10.82 11.01
N VAL A 81 9.25 -11.44 9.89
CA VAL A 81 7.87 -11.53 9.41
C VAL A 81 7.45 -13.00 9.28
N VAL A 82 6.15 -13.25 9.40
CA VAL A 82 5.55 -14.58 9.21
C VAL A 82 4.47 -14.53 8.14
N VAL A 83 4.22 -15.68 7.52
CA VAL A 83 3.22 -15.88 6.47
C VAL A 83 2.33 -17.05 6.89
N PRO A 84 0.99 -16.95 6.76
CA PRO A 84 0.21 -15.77 6.35
C PRO A 84 0.04 -14.74 7.48
N GLY A 85 -0.55 -13.59 7.16
CA GLY A 85 -0.99 -12.58 8.15
C GLY A 85 -2.05 -11.61 7.62
N HIS A 86 -2.22 -10.46 8.28
CA HIS A 86 -3.31 -9.51 8.00
C HIS A 86 -2.89 -8.21 7.29
N ILE A 87 -1.63 -8.08 6.89
CA ILE A 87 -1.15 -7.06 5.95
C ILE A 87 -0.90 -7.72 4.60
N PHE A 88 -1.29 -7.04 3.52
CA PHE A 88 -1.20 -7.54 2.15
C PHE A 88 -0.19 -6.69 1.37
N PRO A 89 1.07 -7.16 1.23
CA PRO A 89 2.05 -6.42 0.46
C PRO A 89 1.75 -6.47 -1.04
N LEU A 90 2.04 -5.34 -1.69
CA LEU A 90 1.92 -5.11 -3.12
C LEU A 90 3.29 -4.71 -3.67
N VAL A 91 3.75 -5.37 -4.71
CA VAL A 91 5.04 -5.05 -5.34
C VAL A 91 4.82 -4.04 -6.46
N ALA A 92 5.35 -2.83 -6.29
CA ALA A 92 5.38 -1.83 -7.33
C ALA A 92 6.31 -2.25 -8.46
N GLN A 93 5.91 -2.04 -9.72
CA GLN A 93 6.77 -2.29 -10.86
C GLN A 93 7.94 -1.30 -10.90
N ALA A 94 9.10 -1.79 -11.35
CA ALA A 94 10.25 -0.93 -11.62
C ALA A 94 9.87 0.18 -12.63
N GLY A 95 10.27 1.42 -12.35
CA GLY A 95 9.88 2.61 -13.13
C GLY A 95 8.58 3.28 -12.66
N GLY A 96 7.90 2.73 -11.65
CA GLY A 96 6.79 3.40 -10.96
C GLY A 96 5.63 3.73 -11.89
N VAL A 97 5.03 4.91 -11.72
CA VAL A 97 3.83 5.31 -12.45
C VAL A 97 4.03 5.45 -13.95
N LEU A 98 5.28 5.58 -14.41
CA LEU A 98 5.63 5.63 -15.83
C LEU A 98 5.58 4.24 -16.48
N THR A 99 5.72 3.17 -15.70
CA THR A 99 5.59 1.78 -16.15
C THR A 99 4.15 1.29 -16.01
N ARG A 100 3.53 1.53 -14.85
CA ARG A 100 2.15 1.13 -14.55
C ARG A 100 1.41 2.24 -13.81
N ALA A 101 0.31 2.70 -14.39
CA ALA A 101 -0.55 3.74 -13.81
C ALA A 101 -1.45 3.19 -12.68
N GLY A 102 -0.86 2.60 -11.64
CA GLY A 102 -1.56 2.00 -10.50
C GLY A 102 -1.38 2.75 -9.19
N HIS A 103 -2.26 2.50 -8.22
CA HIS A 103 -2.14 3.06 -6.87
C HIS A 103 -0.91 2.51 -6.12
N THR A 104 -0.49 1.29 -6.42
CA THR A 104 0.73 0.68 -5.89
C THR A 104 1.96 1.51 -6.26
N GLU A 105 2.14 1.78 -7.54
CA GLU A 105 3.25 2.59 -8.05
C GLU A 105 3.14 4.04 -7.58
N ALA A 106 1.94 4.63 -7.64
CA ALA A 106 1.74 6.01 -7.21
C ALA A 106 2.10 6.23 -5.75
N GLY A 107 1.73 5.29 -4.86
CA GLY A 107 2.05 5.39 -3.44
C GLY A 107 3.56 5.32 -3.17
N VAL A 108 4.28 4.40 -3.83
CA VAL A 108 5.74 4.30 -3.73
C VAL A 108 6.43 5.55 -4.29
N ASP A 109 5.98 6.05 -5.44
CA ASP A 109 6.55 7.23 -6.07
C ASP A 109 6.32 8.50 -5.26
N ILE A 110 5.12 8.68 -4.68
CA ILE A 110 4.84 9.82 -3.79
C ILE A 110 5.76 9.79 -2.57
N ALA A 111 5.94 8.62 -1.94
CA ALA A 111 6.84 8.49 -0.80
C ALA A 111 8.29 8.86 -1.18
N ARG A 112 8.77 8.38 -2.34
CA ARG A 112 10.09 8.69 -2.87
C ARG A 112 10.26 10.18 -3.17
N LEU A 113 9.28 10.79 -3.85
CA LEU A 113 9.29 12.22 -4.19
C LEU A 113 9.26 13.12 -2.94
N ALA A 114 8.67 12.64 -1.85
CA ALA A 114 8.67 13.31 -0.56
C ALA A 114 9.96 13.10 0.27
N GLY A 115 10.93 12.32 -0.23
CA GLY A 115 12.18 12.02 0.47
C GLY A 115 12.03 11.00 1.60
N HIS A 116 10.97 10.19 1.58
CA HIS A 116 10.76 9.09 2.51
C HIS A 116 11.20 7.75 1.90
N TYR A 117 11.29 6.71 2.75
CA TYR A 117 11.49 5.34 2.30
C TYR A 117 10.40 4.97 1.27
N PRO A 118 10.74 4.33 0.13
CA PRO A 118 9.83 4.08 -0.99
C PRO A 118 8.83 2.95 -0.68
N ALA A 119 7.96 3.19 0.29
CA ALA A 119 6.84 2.34 0.66
C ALA A 119 5.63 3.19 1.04
N SER A 120 4.43 2.65 0.87
CA SER A 120 3.20 3.33 1.26
C SER A 120 2.13 2.36 1.72
N VAL A 121 1.20 2.86 2.53
CA VAL A 121 0.03 2.10 2.97
C VAL A 121 -1.19 2.68 2.27
N LEU A 122 -1.97 1.82 1.62
CA LEU A 122 -3.14 2.22 0.85
C LEU A 122 -4.37 1.40 1.26
N CYS A 123 -5.54 2.02 1.15
CA CYS A 123 -6.83 1.43 1.49
C CYS A 123 -7.90 2.09 0.63
N GLU A 124 -8.70 1.28 -0.07
CA GLU A 124 -9.82 1.78 -0.84
C GLU A 124 -10.88 2.41 0.05
N ILE A 125 -11.56 3.42 -0.47
CA ILE A 125 -12.65 4.10 0.24
C ILE A 125 -13.99 3.60 -0.30
N LEU A 126 -14.75 2.95 0.57
CA LEU A 126 -16.10 2.48 0.32
C LEU A 126 -17.09 3.52 0.85
N ARG A 127 -18.24 3.62 0.19
CA ARG A 127 -19.46 4.28 0.69
C ARG A 127 -20.10 3.43 1.79
N GLU A 128 -21.05 4.01 2.52
CA GLU A 128 -21.75 3.31 3.61
C GLU A 128 -22.58 2.13 3.14
N ASP A 129 -23.08 2.19 1.92
CA ASP A 129 -23.77 1.10 1.24
C ASP A 129 -22.83 -0.03 0.76
N GLY A 130 -21.51 0.10 0.99
CA GLY A 130 -20.49 -0.86 0.58
C GLY A 130 -20.01 -0.72 -0.86
N SER A 131 -20.59 0.18 -1.66
CA SER A 131 -20.10 0.47 -3.01
C SER A 131 -18.82 1.32 -2.98
N MET A 132 -18.06 1.32 -4.06
CA MET A 132 -16.83 2.11 -4.14
C MET A 132 -17.12 3.61 -4.25
N ALA A 133 -16.45 4.43 -3.43
CA ALA A 133 -16.53 5.88 -3.55
C ALA A 133 -15.99 6.37 -4.90
N ARG A 134 -16.53 7.50 -5.37
CA ARG A 134 -16.10 8.18 -6.60
C ARG A 134 -15.66 9.61 -6.27
N LEU A 135 -15.06 10.30 -7.24
CA LEU A 135 -14.51 11.65 -7.04
C LEU A 135 -15.47 12.62 -6.32
N PRO A 136 -16.79 12.69 -6.65
CA PRO A 136 -17.74 13.53 -5.92
C PRO A 136 -17.90 13.17 -4.43
N ASP A 137 -17.72 11.92 -4.06
CA ASP A 137 -17.72 11.46 -2.66
C ASP A 137 -16.37 11.76 -1.97
N LEU A 138 -15.26 11.64 -2.71
CA LEU A 138 -13.90 11.77 -2.18
C LEU A 138 -13.55 13.22 -1.81
N LEU A 139 -14.04 14.21 -2.56
CA LEU A 139 -13.78 15.63 -2.28
C LEU A 139 -14.29 16.08 -0.90
N PRO A 140 -15.57 15.89 -0.53
CA PRO A 140 -16.04 16.23 0.81
C PRO A 140 -15.45 15.31 1.89
N PHE A 141 -15.21 14.03 1.57
CA PHE A 141 -14.53 13.11 2.48
C PHE A 141 -13.15 13.62 2.90
N ALA A 142 -12.37 14.15 1.95
CA ALA A 142 -11.01 14.63 2.20
C ALA A 142 -10.96 15.93 3.02
N GLN A 143 -11.97 16.79 2.92
CA GLN A 143 -12.00 18.08 3.62
C GLN A 143 -11.99 17.94 5.14
N LYS A 144 -12.85 17.06 5.69
CA LYS A 144 -13.01 16.88 7.14
C LYS A 144 -11.72 16.47 7.88
N PRO A 145 -10.94 15.49 7.40
CA PRO A 145 -9.63 15.14 7.97
C PRO A 145 -8.47 16.02 7.45
N GLY A 146 -8.71 16.95 6.52
CA GLY A 146 -7.66 17.79 5.93
C GLY A 146 -6.73 17.06 4.96
N LEU A 147 -7.23 16.06 4.23
CA LEU A 147 -6.48 15.31 3.23
C LEU A 147 -6.41 16.06 1.89
N LYS A 148 -5.26 15.92 1.21
CA LYS A 148 -5.10 16.37 -0.18
C LYS A 148 -5.64 15.31 -1.13
N VAL A 149 -6.18 15.75 -2.25
CA VAL A 149 -6.67 14.88 -3.33
C VAL A 149 -5.83 15.14 -4.58
N GLY A 150 -5.40 14.08 -5.25
CA GLY A 150 -4.68 14.13 -6.52
C GLY A 150 -4.99 12.90 -7.36
N SER A 151 -4.64 12.94 -8.64
CA SER A 151 -4.83 11.82 -9.56
C SER A 151 -3.49 11.18 -9.96
N VAL A 152 -3.53 9.88 -10.29
CA VAL A 152 -2.36 9.18 -10.86
C VAL A 152 -1.93 9.83 -12.18
N ALA A 153 -2.88 10.36 -12.96
CA ALA A 153 -2.58 11.08 -14.20
C ALA A 153 -1.75 12.36 -13.96
N ASP A 154 -2.09 13.13 -12.93
CA ASP A 154 -1.31 14.32 -12.56
C ASP A 154 0.10 13.95 -12.07
N LEU A 155 0.21 12.85 -11.31
CA LEU A 155 1.50 12.35 -10.87
C LEU A 155 2.37 11.88 -12.04
N ILE A 156 1.80 11.20 -13.02
CA ILE A 156 2.49 10.82 -14.27
C ILE A 156 3.00 12.07 -14.99
N ALA A 157 2.14 13.08 -15.19
CA ALA A 157 2.53 14.33 -15.83
C ALA A 157 3.68 15.03 -15.08
N TYR A 158 3.61 15.05 -13.75
CA TYR A 158 4.67 15.59 -12.89
C TYR A 158 6.00 14.82 -13.04
N CYS A 159 5.96 13.48 -13.04
CA CYS A 159 7.14 12.64 -13.20
C CYS A 159 7.78 12.79 -14.58
N GLN A 160 6.97 12.90 -15.64
CA GLN A 160 7.46 13.12 -17.01
C GLN A 160 8.19 14.47 -17.13
N GLN A 161 7.63 15.53 -16.55
CA GLN A 161 8.25 16.87 -16.57
C GLN A 161 9.60 16.91 -15.83
N ARG A 162 9.78 16.10 -14.79
CA ARG A 162 11.03 16.03 -14.03
C ARG A 162 12.10 15.13 -14.66
N ALA A 163 11.70 14.21 -15.52
CA ALA A 163 12.63 13.31 -16.22
C ALA A 163 13.20 13.94 -17.50
N ALA A 164 12.56 15.00 -18.00
CA ALA A 164 13.04 15.84 -19.11
C ALA A 164 14.06 16.87 -18.62
#